data_AF-A0A7W1V6T3-F1
#
_entry.id   AF-A0A7W1V6T3-F1
#
_cell.length_a   1.000
_cell.length_b   1.000
_cell.length_c   1.000
_cell.angle_alpha   90.00
_cell.angle_beta   90.00
_cell.angle_gamma   90.00
#
_symmetry.space_group_name_H-M   'P 1'
#
loop_
_entity.id
_entity.type
_entity.pdbx_description
1 polymer ?
#
loop_
_entity_poly.entity_id
_entity_poly.type
_entity_poly.pdbx_seq_one_letter_code
_entity_poly.pdbx_strand_id
1 'polypeptide(L)'
;MSKKHTLEKSGTDIERLRNMKDEDIDFSDIPPITEEMWKNGMLRKNFKPIPRKNQDNLPIDKDIIEFFKEQDFNYPLKINQLLRAYMKAHQTK
;
A
#
# COMPACT_ATOMS: atom_id res chain seq x y z
N MET A 1 1.51 -14.73 16.19
CA MET A 1 0.09 -14.92 15.78
C MET A 1 -0.11 -14.28 14.41
N SER A 2 -0.09 -15.05 13.32
CA SER A 2 -0.37 -14.51 11.98
C SER A 2 -1.87 -14.25 11.85
N LYS A 3 -2.30 -12.99 11.69
CA LYS A 3 -3.70 -12.66 11.44
C LYS A 3 -4.03 -13.11 10.01
N LYS A 4 -4.98 -14.04 9.86
CA LYS A 4 -5.51 -14.42 8.55
C LYS A 4 -6.24 -13.21 7.96
N HIS A 5 -5.75 -12.70 6.83
CA HIS A 5 -6.31 -11.53 6.13
C HIS A 5 -7.53 -11.88 5.26
N THR A 6 -7.89 -13.15 5.20
CA THR A 6 -9.04 -13.66 4.45
C THR A 6 -9.87 -14.56 5.36
N LEU A 7 -11.19 -14.51 5.20
CA LEU A 7 -12.10 -15.45 5.84
C LEU A 7 -11.79 -16.87 5.33
N GLU A 8 -11.91 -17.87 6.19
CA GLU A 8 -11.68 -19.28 5.81
C GLU A 8 -12.72 -19.80 4.81
N LYS A 9 -13.91 -19.19 4.79
CA LYS A 9 -14.98 -19.46 3.82
C LYS A 9 -15.32 -18.15 3.11
N SER A 10 -15.25 -18.15 1.78
CA SER A 10 -15.77 -17.07 0.97
C SER A 10 -17.29 -16.97 1.18
N GLY A 11 -17.83 -15.77 1.38
CA GLY A 11 -19.28 -15.53 1.43
C GLY A 11 -19.98 -15.65 0.06
N THR A 12 -19.30 -16.26 -0.91
CA THR A 12 -19.72 -16.37 -2.31
C THR A 12 -19.93 -17.84 -2.65
N ASP A 13 -20.96 -18.13 -3.44
CA ASP A 13 -21.23 -19.46 -3.95
C ASP A 13 -20.29 -19.80 -5.12
N ILE A 14 -19.18 -20.46 -4.79
CA ILE A 14 -18.14 -20.83 -5.75
C ILE A 14 -18.67 -21.83 -6.79
N GLU A 15 -19.54 -22.76 -6.38
CA GLU A 15 -20.05 -23.81 -7.28
C GLU A 15 -20.98 -23.22 -8.34
N ARG A 16 -21.79 -22.22 -7.97
CA ARG A 16 -22.56 -21.44 -8.97
C ARG A 16 -21.63 -20.77 -9.99
N LEU A 17 -20.60 -20.06 -9.53
CA LEU A 17 -19.69 -19.33 -10.43
C LEU A 17 -18.88 -20.27 -11.33
N ARG A 18 -18.50 -21.46 -10.86
CA ARG A 18 -17.78 -22.46 -11.66
C ARG A 18 -18.61 -23.03 -12.80
N ASN A 19 -19.92 -23.13 -12.62
CA ASN A 19 -20.84 -23.70 -13.61
C ASN A 19 -21.48 -22.63 -14.51
N MET A 20 -21.23 -21.35 -14.24
CA MET A 20 -21.74 -20.22 -15.02
C MET A 20 -21.03 -20.15 -16.36
N LYS A 21 -21.78 -19.94 -17.46
CA LYS A 21 -21.19 -19.72 -18.78
C LYS A 21 -20.84 -18.25 -18.95
N ASP A 22 -19.90 -17.97 -19.85
CA ASP A 22 -19.48 -16.60 -20.16
C ASP A 22 -20.64 -15.73 -20.70
N GLU A 23 -21.58 -16.34 -21.42
CA GLU A 23 -22.78 -15.68 -21.95
C GLU A 23 -23.73 -15.18 -20.86
N ASP A 24 -23.71 -15.81 -19.68
CA ASP A 24 -24.56 -15.45 -18.56
C ASP A 24 -23.96 -14.32 -17.70
N ILE A 25 -22.73 -13.88 -17.99
CA ILE A 25 -22.04 -12.83 -17.24
C ILE A 25 -22.68 -11.47 -17.55
N ASP A 26 -23.15 -10.81 -16.49
CA ASP A 26 -23.72 -9.46 -16.58
C ASP A 26 -22.62 -8.40 -16.68
N PHE A 27 -22.63 -7.62 -17.77
CA PHE A 27 -21.72 -6.50 -18.05
C PHE A 27 -22.43 -5.14 -18.02
N SER A 28 -23.62 -5.04 -17.44
CA SER A 28 -24.38 -3.79 -17.36
C SER A 28 -23.64 -2.68 -16.61
N ASP A 29 -22.86 -3.03 -15.59
CA ASP A 29 -22.09 -2.06 -14.79
C ASP A 29 -20.72 -1.69 -15.40
N ILE A 30 -20.08 -2.61 -16.12
CA ILE A 30 -18.69 -2.47 -16.58
C ILE A 30 -18.53 -3.15 -17.95
N PRO A 31 -17.93 -2.48 -18.95
CA PRO A 31 -17.72 -3.07 -20.27
C PRO A 31 -16.80 -4.30 -20.20
N PRO A 32 -17.00 -5.28 -21.10
CA PRO A 32 -16.13 -6.45 -21.18
C PRO A 32 -14.70 -6.04 -21.54
N ILE A 33 -13.73 -6.79 -20.99
CA ILE A 33 -12.32 -6.55 -21.26
C ILE A 33 -11.97 -6.99 -22.68
N THR A 34 -11.51 -6.07 -23.52
CA THR A 34 -11.08 -6.39 -24.89
C THR A 34 -9.62 -6.84 -24.92
N GLU A 35 -9.23 -7.57 -25.96
CA GLU A 35 -7.83 -7.97 -26.15
C GLU A 35 -6.88 -6.77 -26.23
N GLU A 36 -7.32 -5.66 -26.81
CA GLU A 36 -6.54 -4.41 -26.89
C GLU A 36 -6.32 -3.78 -25.52
N MET A 37 -7.34 -3.81 -24.65
CA MET A 37 -7.21 -3.38 -23.25
C MET A 37 -6.26 -4.30 -22.48
N TRP A 38 -6.35 -5.61 -22.70
CA TRP A 38 -5.49 -6.60 -22.05
C TRP A 38 -4.02 -6.47 -22.46
N LYS A 39 -3.73 -6.17 -23.73
CA LYS A 39 -2.36 -5.94 -24.25
C LYS A 39 -1.63 -4.83 -23.49
N ASN A 40 -2.36 -3.81 -23.03
CA ASN A 40 -1.81 -2.69 -22.27
C ASN A 40 -1.82 -2.94 -20.74
N GLY A 41 -2.33 -4.09 -20.30
CA GLY A 41 -2.37 -4.49 -18.91
C GLY A 41 -0.96 -4.72 -18.35
N MET A 42 -0.42 -3.74 -17.63
CA MET A 42 0.83 -3.93 -16.90
C MET A 42 0.57 -4.70 -15.61
N LEU A 43 0.97 -5.98 -15.59
CA LEU A 43 1.03 -6.73 -14.35
C LEU A 43 2.12 -6.11 -13.46
N ARG A 44 1.73 -5.51 -12.33
CA ARG A 44 2.66 -5.09 -11.27
C ARG A 44 3.30 -6.32 -10.61
N LYS A 45 4.17 -7.04 -11.33
CA LYS A 45 5.05 -8.06 -10.75
C LYS A 45 6.14 -7.37 -9.94
N ASN A 46 6.36 -7.83 -8.71
CA ASN A 46 7.50 -7.47 -7.85
C ASN A 46 7.49 -6.07 -7.23
N PHE A 47 6.34 -5.53 -6.83
CA PHE A 47 6.40 -4.42 -5.87
C PHE A 47 7.06 -4.91 -4.60
N LYS A 48 8.26 -4.38 -4.31
CA LYS A 48 8.83 -4.50 -2.96
C LYS A 48 7.74 -4.02 -2.01
N PRO A 49 7.34 -4.83 -1.01
CA PRO A 49 6.34 -4.39 -0.06
C PRO A 49 6.83 -3.07 0.51
N ILE A 50 6.00 -2.03 0.42
CA ILE A 50 6.32 -0.74 1.03
C ILE A 50 6.57 -1.06 2.50
N PRO A 51 7.81 -0.87 3.01
CA PRO A 51 8.11 -1.23 4.37
C PRO A 51 7.13 -0.45 5.25
N ARG A 52 6.37 -1.18 6.06
CA ARG A 52 5.39 -0.56 6.95
C ARG A 52 6.14 0.43 7.82
N LYS A 53 5.71 1.69 7.79
CA LYS A 53 6.22 2.69 8.72
C LYS A 53 5.70 2.28 10.10
N ASN A 54 6.59 1.92 11.02
CA ASN A 54 6.18 1.71 12.39
C ASN A 54 5.65 3.04 12.94
N GLN A 55 4.43 3.02 13.47
CA GLN A 55 3.81 4.18 14.12
C GLN A 55 4.21 4.19 15.60
N ASP A 56 5.51 4.15 15.86
CA ASP A 56 6.02 4.24 17.22
C ASP A 56 5.98 5.72 17.66
N ASN A 57 5.39 6.00 18.82
CA ASN A 57 5.35 7.35 19.39
C ASN A 57 6.73 7.68 20.00
N LEU A 58 7.59 8.30 19.21
CA LEU A 58 8.87 8.85 19.68
C LEU A 58 8.60 10.22 20.34
N PRO A 59 8.94 10.43 21.62
CA PRO A 59 8.91 11.77 22.21
C PRO A 59 9.93 12.66 21.49
N ILE A 60 9.48 13.80 20.99
CA ILE A 60 10.29 14.85 20.37
C ILE A 60 9.96 16.14 21.10
N ASP A 61 10.98 16.93 21.41
CA ASP A 61 10.81 18.21 22.08
C ASP A 61 9.98 19.19 21.24
N LYS A 62 9.24 20.06 21.95
CA LYS A 62 8.24 20.96 21.34
C LYS A 62 8.87 21.99 20.41
N ASP A 63 10.03 22.51 20.79
CA ASP A 63 10.83 23.49 20.04
C ASP A 63 11.29 22.93 18.68
N ILE A 64 11.72 21.67 18.64
CA ILE A 64 12.08 20.98 17.40
C ILE A 64 10.86 20.88 16.48
N ILE A 65 9.70 20.51 17.03
CA ILE A 65 8.46 20.41 16.26
C ILE A 65 8.06 21.79 15.70
N GLU A 66 8.15 22.84 16.50
CA GLU A 66 7.84 24.21 16.08
C GLU A 66 8.77 24.67 14.96
N PHE A 67 10.09 24.46 15.10
CA PHE A 67 11.08 24.77 14.05
C PHE A 67 10.76 24.10 12.70
N PHE A 68 10.41 22.81 12.70
CA PHE A 68 10.10 22.12 11.43
C PHE A 68 8.72 22.51 10.87
N LYS A 69 7.76 22.85 11.72
CA LYS A 69 6.43 23.34 11.29
C LYS A 69 6.50 24.68 10.59
N GLU A 70 7.39 25.58 11.04
CA GLU A 70 7.59 26.89 10.40
C GLU A 70 8.12 26.76 8.97
N GLN A 71 8.89 25.70 8.69
CA GLN A 71 9.49 25.51 7.37
C GLN A 71 8.56 24.88 6.34
N ASP A 72 7.75 23.89 6.74
CA ASP A 72 6.95 23.11 5.80
C ASP A 72 5.78 22.37 6.45
N PHE A 73 4.66 22.28 5.70
CA PHE A 73 3.52 21.44 6.08
C PHE A 73 3.91 19.95 6.19
N ASN A 74 4.93 19.52 5.45
CA ASN A 74 5.46 18.16 5.45
C ASN A 74 6.56 17.94 6.51
N TYR A 75 6.50 18.63 7.66
CA TYR A 75 7.46 18.52 8.76
C TYR A 75 7.77 17.07 9.20
N PRO A 76 6.82 16.11 9.26
CA PRO A 76 7.15 14.74 9.66
C PRO A 76 8.06 14.03 8.65
N LEU A 77 8.00 14.41 7.36
CA LEU A 77 8.87 13.84 6.32
C LEU A 77 10.29 14.38 6.47
N LYS A 78 10.45 15.70 6.70
CA LYS A 78 11.76 16.34 6.91
C LYS A 78 12.48 15.77 8.13
N ILE A 79 11.79 15.61 9.26
CA ILE A 79 12.35 14.98 10.46
C ILE A 79 12.86 13.57 10.13
N ASN A 80 12.05 12.76 9.41
CA ASN A 80 12.47 11.42 9.01
C ASN A 80 13.69 11.41 8.08
N GLN A 81 13.80 12.38 7.16
CA GLN A 81 14.96 12.51 6.28
C GLN A 81 16.23 12.88 7.06
N LEU A 82 16.14 13.80 8.02
CA LEU A 82 17.25 14.18 8.88
C LEU A 82 17.75 12.99 9.71
N LEU A 83 16.84 12.25 10.35
CA LEU A 83 17.21 11.05 11.11
C LEU A 83 17.89 10.00 10.23
N ARG A 84 17.43 9.80 9.00
CA ARG A 84 18.09 8.90 8.04
C ARG A 84 19.48 9.37 7.64
N ALA A 85 19.67 10.67 7.45
CA ALA A 85 20.98 11.24 7.13
C ALA A 85 21.95 11.05 8.30
N TYR A 86 21.49 11.31 9.53
CA TYR A 86 22.26 11.08 10.75
C TYR A 86 22.67 9.61 10.90
N MET A 87 21.73 8.68 10.72
CA MET A 87 22.00 7.23 10.75
C MET A 87 23.07 6.83 9.73
N LYS A 88 23.00 7.35 8.50
CA LYS A 88 24.00 7.04 7.47
C LYS A 88 25.38 7.60 7.80
N ALA A 89 25.44 8.80 8.37
CA ALA A 89 26.69 9.43 8.77
C ALA A 89 27.37 8.71 9.95
N HIS A 90 26.57 8.08 10.84
CA HIS A 90 27.05 7.39 12.04
C HIS A 90 27.01 5.86 11.93
N GLN A 91 26.64 5.30 10.78
CA GLN A 91 26.84 3.89 10.51
C GLN A 91 28.32 3.67 10.24
N THR A 92 29.08 3.37 11.30
CA THR A 92 30.39 2.74 11.19
C THR A 92 30.22 1.43 10.42
N LYS A 93 31.01 1.28 9.36
CA LYS A 93 31.18 0.01 8.64
C LYS A 93 31.62 -1.10 9.58
#